data_AF-A0A0F9BDB7-F1
#
_entry.id   AF-A0A0F9BDB7-F1
#
_cell.length_a   1.000
_cell.length_b   1.000
_cell.length_c   1.000
_cell.angle_alpha   90.00
_cell.angle_beta   90.00
_cell.angle_gamma   90.00
#
_symmetry.space_group_name_H-M   'P 1'
#
loop_
_entity.id
_entity.type
_entity.pdbx_description
1 polymer ?
#
loop_
_entity_poly.entity_id
_entity_poly.type
_entity_poly.pdbx_seq_one_letter_code
_entity_poly.pdbx_strand_id
1 'polypeptide(L)'
;MNLSGRNTDNIIIEIGKEMYELMRELYPICRSITGNGVRQTLNILNKNIPLKVQEVASDTKVFDWTVPKEWNIRDAYVKNSKGK
;
A
#
# COMPACT_ATOMS: atom_id res chain seq x y z
N MET A 1 37.16 10.62 21.89
CA MET A 1 36.77 10.40 20.48
C MET A 1 35.64 9.37 20.50
N ASN A 2 34.38 9.81 20.61
CA ASN A 2 33.23 8.90 20.78
C ASN A 2 32.80 8.33 19.44
N LEU A 3 33.15 7.07 19.20
CA LEU A 3 32.78 6.29 18.01
C LEU A 3 31.35 5.70 18.10
N SER A 4 30.61 5.96 19.17
CA SER A 4 29.27 5.39 19.39
C SER A 4 28.16 6.04 18.54
N GLY A 5 28.30 7.32 18.14
CA GLY A 5 27.28 8.02 17.34
C GLY A 5 27.25 7.62 15.85
N ARG A 6 28.43 7.35 15.25
CA ARG A 6 28.53 7.03 13.81
C ARG A 6 27.84 5.73 13.42
N ASN A 7 27.71 4.79 14.36
CA ASN A 7 27.08 3.50 14.09
C ASN A 7 25.55 3.63 13.98
N THR A 8 24.94 4.41 14.86
CA THR A 8 23.49 4.66 14.85
C THR A 8 23.07 5.45 13.60
N ASP A 9 23.85 6.46 13.21
CA ASP A 9 23.54 7.25 12.01
C ASP A 9 23.53 6.39 10.75
N ASN A 10 24.50 5.48 10.61
CA ASN A 10 24.56 4.55 9.49
C ASN A 10 23.38 3.58 9.48
N ILE A 11 22.96 3.07 10.65
CA ILE A 11 21.79 2.19 10.77
C ILE A 11 20.52 2.92 10.33
N ILE A 12 20.31 4.17 10.77
CA ILE A 12 19.13 4.97 10.38
C ILE A 12 19.10 5.23 8.88
N ILE A 13 20.26 5.47 8.26
CA ILE A 13 20.35 5.65 6.81
C ILE A 13 19.95 4.39 6.06
N GLU A 14 20.42 3.21 6.49
CA GLU A 14 20.06 1.94 5.85
C GLU A 14 18.58 1.62 6.03
N ILE A 15 18.02 1.79 7.23
CA ILE A 15 16.57 1.64 7.46
C ILE A 15 15.78 2.59 6.56
N GLY A 16 16.22 3.84 6.43
CA GLY A 16 15.58 4.81 5.56
C GLY A 16 15.58 4.39 4.08
N LYS A 17 16.67 3.77 3.61
CA LYS A 17 16.74 3.21 2.25
C LYS A 17 15.78 2.04 2.08
N GLU A 18 15.74 1.10 3.03
CA GLU A 18 14.83 -0.05 2.98
C GLU A 18 13.36 0.40 2.96
N MET A 19 13.00 1.37 3.80
CA MET A 19 11.67 1.98 3.81
C MET A 19 11.34 2.65 2.48
N TYR A 20 12.29 3.37 1.89
CA TYR A 20 12.10 4.04 0.61
C TYR A 20 11.90 3.03 -0.54
N GLU A 21 12.69 1.95 -0.57
CA GLU A 21 12.53 0.89 -1.58
C GLU A 21 11.19 0.16 -1.45
N LEU A 22 10.74 -0.13 -0.22
CA LEU A 22 9.39 -0.66 0.01
C LEU A 22 8.32 0.32 -0.52
N MET A 23 8.48 1.62 -0.29
CA MET A 23 7.56 2.62 -0.81
C MET A 23 7.57 2.68 -2.34
N ARG A 24 8.72 2.49 -3.00
CA ARG A 24 8.80 2.41 -4.47
C ARG A 24 8.05 1.20 -5.02
N GLU A 25 8.08 0.05 -4.35
CA GLU A 25 7.28 -1.13 -4.71
C GLU A 25 5.78 -0.85 -4.55
N LEU A 26 5.40 -0.19 -3.45
CA LEU A 26 4.00 0.08 -3.13
C LEU A 26 3.39 1.24 -3.94
N TYR A 27 4.18 2.23 -4.35
CA TYR A 27 3.70 3.48 -4.92
C TYR A 27 2.80 3.32 -6.16
N PRO A 28 3.14 2.48 -7.17
CA PRO A 28 2.36 2.37 -8.40
C PRO A 28 1.00 1.68 -8.24
N ILE A 29 0.75 1.01 -7.11
CA ILE A 29 -0.48 0.24 -6.90
C ILE A 29 -1.65 1.20 -6.72
N CYS A 30 -2.65 1.10 -7.61
CA CYS A 30 -3.89 1.87 -7.52
C CYS A 30 -4.74 1.36 -6.34
N ARG A 31 -4.57 1.98 -5.17
CA ARG A 31 -5.32 1.68 -3.94
C ARG A 31 -6.56 2.58 -3.81
N SER A 32 -7.61 2.01 -3.24
CA SER A 32 -8.78 2.71 -2.71
C SER A 32 -9.13 2.11 -1.35
N ILE A 33 -10.34 2.34 -0.83
CA ILE A 33 -10.80 1.73 0.44
C ILE A 33 -11.12 0.24 0.32
N THR A 34 -11.36 -0.26 -0.91
CA THR A 34 -11.58 -1.67 -1.24
C THR A 34 -10.84 -2.03 -2.52
N GLY A 35 -10.83 -3.31 -2.89
CA GLY A 35 -10.32 -3.79 -4.17
C GLY A 35 -8.94 -4.45 -4.12
N ASN A 36 -8.54 -4.95 -5.29
CA ASN A 36 -7.32 -5.75 -5.46
C ASN A 36 -6.04 -4.96 -5.13
N GLY A 37 -6.03 -3.64 -5.32
CA GLY A 37 -4.90 -2.79 -4.96
C GLY A 37 -4.56 -2.84 -3.46
N VAL A 38 -5.58 -2.88 -2.59
CA VAL A 38 -5.37 -3.04 -1.14
C VAL A 38 -4.87 -4.45 -0.82
N ARG A 39 -5.45 -5.50 -1.42
CA ARG A 39 -4.98 -6.89 -1.22
C ARG A 39 -3.52 -7.08 -1.64
N GLN A 40 -3.14 -6.55 -2.80
CA GLN A 40 -1.76 -6.59 -3.28
C GLN A 40 -0.82 -5.87 -2.30
N THR A 41 -1.24 -4.71 -1.80
CA THR A 41 -0.47 -3.94 -0.81
C THR A 41 -0.26 -4.75 0.47
N LEU A 42 -1.32 -5.33 1.03
CA LEU A 42 -1.24 -6.16 2.24
C LEU A 42 -0.38 -7.40 2.02
N ASN A 43 -0.44 -8.03 0.84
CA ASN A 43 0.42 -9.17 0.50
C ASN A 43 1.90 -8.80 0.46
N ILE A 44 2.26 -7.62 -0.04
CA ILE A 44 3.66 -7.12 -0.03
C ILE A 44 4.12 -6.84 1.40
N LEU A 45 3.29 -6.16 2.20
CA LEU A 45 3.59 -5.89 3.60
C LEU A 45 3.74 -7.18 4.42
N ASN A 46 2.94 -8.20 4.12
CA ASN A 46 2.98 -9.51 4.79
C ASN A 46 4.32 -10.24 4.66
N LYS A 47 5.14 -9.88 3.66
CA LYS A 47 6.51 -10.42 3.50
C LYS A 47 7.48 -9.88 4.55
N ASN A 48 7.21 -8.70 5.10
CA ASN A 48 8.07 -8.01 6.06
C ASN A 48 7.59 -8.19 7.50
N ILE A 49 6.27 -8.21 7.70
CA ILE A 49 5.63 -8.40 9.00
C ILE A 49 4.41 -9.32 8.85
N PRO A 50 4.17 -10.28 9.76
CA PRO A 50 3.01 -11.16 9.64
C PRO A 50 1.70 -10.39 9.86
N LEU A 51 0.80 -10.44 8.89
CA LEU A 51 -0.51 -9.81 8.91
C LEU A 51 -1.61 -10.87 8.82
N LYS A 52 -2.64 -10.71 9.67
CA LYS A 52 -3.89 -11.45 9.53
C LYS A 52 -4.88 -10.62 8.71
N VAL A 53 -4.98 -10.93 7.42
CA VAL A 53 -5.93 -10.26 6.52
C VAL A 53 -7.34 -10.82 6.72
N GLN A 54 -8.33 -9.94 6.78
CA GLN A 54 -9.75 -10.29 6.89
C GLN A 54 -10.54 -9.52 5.84
N GLU A 55 -11.53 -10.19 5.24
CA GLU A 55 -12.45 -9.60 4.27
C GLU A 55 -13.83 -9.53 4.92
N VAL A 56 -14.51 -8.40 4.77
CA VAL A 56 -15.88 -8.21 5.25
C VAL A 56 -16.76 -7.98 4.03
N ALA A 57 -17.83 -8.74 3.90
CA ALA A 57 -18.72 -8.67 2.75
C ALA A 57 -19.35 -7.28 2.61
N SER A 58 -19.52 -6.80 1.38
CA SER A 58 -20.30 -5.59 1.10
C SER A 58 -21.70 -5.68 1.70
N ASP A 59 -22.28 -4.52 1.98
CA ASP A 59 -23.59 -4.35 2.62
C ASP A 59 -23.67 -4.82 4.09
N THR A 60 -22.57 -5.36 4.66
CA THR A 60 -22.48 -5.62 6.11
C THR A 60 -22.65 -4.31 6.89
N LYS A 61 -23.55 -4.32 7.88
CA LYS A 61 -23.74 -3.20 8.81
C LYS A 61 -22.67 -3.21 9.90
N VAL A 62 -21.98 -2.08 10.06
CA VAL A 62 -20.93 -1.86 11.06
C VAL A 62 -21.24 -0.57 11.81
N PHE A 63 -22.01 -0.68 12.89
CA PHE A 63 -22.63 0.45 13.57
C PHE A 63 -23.47 1.29 12.59
N ASP A 64 -23.24 2.60 12.52
CA ASP A 64 -23.93 3.51 11.60
C ASP A 64 -23.45 3.40 10.15
N TRP A 65 -22.35 2.67 9.92
CA TRP A 65 -21.74 2.51 8.61
C TRP A 65 -22.18 1.22 7.94
N THR A 66 -22.03 1.19 6.62
CA THR A 66 -22.27 0.01 5.79
C THR A 66 -21.04 -0.24 4.95
N VAL A 67 -20.54 -1.48 4.95
CA VAL A 67 -19.38 -1.84 4.14
C VAL A 67 -19.71 -1.62 2.67
N PRO A 68 -18.92 -0.82 1.92
CA PRO A 68 -19.27 -0.45 0.57
C PRO A 68 -19.10 -1.62 -0.40
N LYS A 69 -19.64 -1.45 -1.61
CA LYS A 69 -19.32 -2.33 -2.74
C LYS A 69 -17.81 -2.30 -3.01
N GLU A 70 -17.26 -3.45 -3.37
CA GLU A 70 -15.87 -3.53 -3.80
C GLU A 70 -15.67 -2.78 -5.13
N TRP A 71 -14.58 -2.02 -5.22
CA TRP A 71 -14.21 -1.29 -6.43
C TRP A 71 -12.87 -1.78 -6.99
N ASN A 72 -12.83 -2.05 -8.29
CA ASN A 72 -11.61 -2.39 -9.03
C ASN A 72 -11.59 -1.63 -10.35
N ILE A 73 -10.39 -1.17 -10.76
CA ILE A 73 -10.16 -0.49 -12.03
C ILE A 73 -9.11 -1.25 -12.84
N ARG A 74 -9.32 -1.31 -14.16
CA ARG A 74 -8.34 -1.86 -15.11
C ARG A 74 -7.54 -0.76 -15.79
N ASP A 75 -8.21 0.30 -16.22
CA ASP A 75 -7.60 1.46 -16.88
C ASP A 75 -8.59 2.64 -16.85
N ALA A 76 -8.08 3.86 -17.07
CA ALA A 76 -8.87 5.06 -17.33
C ALA A 76 -8.05 6.06 -18.15
N TYR A 77 -8.64 6.58 -19.21
CA TYR A 77 -8.03 7.61 -20.06
C TYR A 77 -9.11 8.50 -20.69
N VAL A 78 -8.72 9.70 -21.12
CA VAL A 78 -9.51 10.56 -22.00
C VAL A 78 -8.85 10.56 -23.37
N LYS A 79 -9.62 10.29 -24.42
CA LYS A 79 -9.11 10.17 -25.79
C LYS A 79 -9.72 11.25 -26.68
N ASN A 80 -8.88 12.00 -27.39
CA ASN A 80 -9.32 13.01 -28.36
C ASN A 80 -9.58 12.41 -29.75
N SER A 81 -10.01 13.25 -30.71
CA SER A 81 -10.33 12.83 -32.08
C SER A 81 -9.14 12.26 -32.86
N LYS A 82 -7.89 12.55 -32.45
CA LYS A 82 -6.67 11.96 -33.02
C LYS A 82 -6.26 10.67 -32.33
N GLY A 83 -7.05 10.22 -31.37
CA GLY A 83 -6.82 9.00 -30.62
C GLY A 83 -5.76 9.09 -29.52
N LYS A 84 -5.40 10.31 -29.08
CA LYS A 84 -4.48 10.56 -27.96
C LYS A 84 -5.22 10.89 -26.68
#